data_AF-A0A9K3HWD6-F1
#
_entry.id   AF-A0A9K3HWD6-F1
#
_cell.length_a   1.000
_cell.length_b   1.000
_cell.length_c   1.000
_cell.angle_alpha   90.00
_cell.angle_beta   90.00
_cell.angle_gamma   90.00
#
_symmetry.space_group_name_H-M   'P 1'
#
loop_
_entity.id
_entity.type
_entity.pdbx_description
1 polymer ?
#
loop_
_entity_poly.entity_id
_entity_poly.type
_entity_poly.pdbx_seq_one_letter_code
_entity_poly.pdbx_strand_id
1 'polypeptide(L)'
;MMCWWMSGFQLQRELNALLAATEKGKEIEACDEAICTSIRKINEHRKRRAFFLGFSQSLVEFIDALIESQGRDLKLAAGEASRNAEKEARAEFYNQPWYVHHSILFSLPLLRLS
;
A
#
# COMPACT_ATOMS: atom_id res chain seq x y z
N MET A 1 -3.07 -43.68 -49.55
CA MET A 1 -4.29 -42.86 -49.37
C MET A 1 -4.78 -42.87 -47.91
N MET A 2 -4.88 -44.02 -47.24
CA MET A 2 -5.33 -44.11 -45.83
C MET A 2 -4.40 -43.41 -44.79
N CYS A 3 -3.08 -43.53 -44.90
CA CYS A 3 -2.17 -42.90 -43.92
C CYS A 3 -2.31 -41.37 -43.87
N TRP A 4 -2.47 -40.72 -45.02
CA TRP A 4 -2.66 -39.27 -45.09
C TRP A 4 -3.99 -38.82 -44.44
N TRP A 5 -5.04 -39.63 -44.60
CA TRP A 5 -6.33 -39.36 -43.97
C TRP A 5 -6.27 -39.55 -42.45
N MET A 6 -5.60 -40.60 -41.97
CA MET A 6 -5.36 -40.81 -40.54
C MET A 6 -4.55 -39.67 -39.91
N SER A 7 -3.50 -39.18 -40.59
CA SER A 7 -2.71 -38.04 -40.10
C SER A 7 -3.55 -36.77 -40.00
N GLY A 8 -4.40 -36.49 -40.99
CA GLY A 8 -5.32 -35.35 -40.94
C GLY A 8 -6.34 -35.46 -39.81
N PHE A 9 -6.92 -36.66 -39.61
CA PHE A 9 -7.86 -36.92 -38.52
C PHE A 9 -7.22 -36.77 -37.14
N GLN A 10 -5.98 -37.26 -36.97
CA GLN A 10 -5.25 -37.16 -35.72
C GLN A 10 -4.92 -35.71 -35.35
N LEU A 11 -4.46 -34.90 -36.32
CA LEU A 11 -4.23 -33.47 -36.13
C LEU A 11 -5.50 -32.72 -35.72
N GLN A 12 -6.62 -33.02 -36.35
CA GLN A 12 -7.90 -32.39 -36.02
C GLN A 12 -8.35 -32.73 -34.59
N ARG A 13 -8.10 -33.98 -34.15
CA ARG A 13 -8.40 -34.41 -32.78
C ARG A 13 -7.51 -33.72 -31.75
N GLU A 14 -6.23 -33.55 -32.04
CA GLU A 14 -5.27 -32.84 -31.18
C GLU A 14 -5.61 -31.36 -31.06
N LEU A 15 -5.99 -30.72 -32.17
CA LEU A 15 -6.44 -29.32 -32.18
C LEU A 15 -7.68 -29.12 -31.30
N ASN A 16 -8.67 -30.02 -31.40
CA ASN A 16 -9.87 -29.97 -30.58
C ASN A 16 -9.56 -30.17 -29.08
N ALA A 17 -8.61 -31.05 -28.76
CA ALA A 17 -8.16 -31.27 -27.38
C ALA A 17 -7.45 -30.03 -26.81
N LEU A 18 -6.62 -29.36 -27.61
CA LEU A 18 -5.96 -28.11 -27.22
C LEU A 18 -6.97 -26.98 -27.00
N LEU A 19 -7.97 -26.84 -27.89
CA LEU A 19 -9.05 -25.85 -27.72
C LEU A 19 -9.85 -26.08 -26.44
N ALA A 20 -10.19 -27.34 -26.14
CA ALA A 20 -10.88 -27.70 -24.91
C ALA A 20 -10.00 -27.43 -23.66
N ALA A 21 -8.69 -27.65 -23.75
CA ALA A 21 -7.76 -27.35 -22.67
C ALA A 21 -7.62 -25.83 -22.42
N THR A 22 -7.59 -25.02 -23.48
CA THR A 22 -7.57 -23.55 -23.35
C THR A 22 -8.84 -23.01 -22.71
N GLU A 23 -10.00 -23.63 -22.96
CA GLU A 23 -11.26 -23.17 -22.36
C GLU A 23 -11.33 -23.45 -20.86
N LYS A 24 -10.78 -24.59 -20.41
CA LYS A 24 -10.58 -24.87 -18.99
C LYS A 24 -9.61 -23.88 -18.34
N GLY A 25 -8.60 -23.41 -19.07
CA GLY A 25 -7.69 -22.36 -18.60
C GLY A 25 -8.43 -21.06 -18.27
N LYS A 26 -9.37 -20.64 -19.13
CA LYS A 26 -10.19 -19.44 -18.89
C LYS A 26 -11.09 -19.57 -17.68
N GLU A 27 -11.67 -20.76 -17.45
CA GLU A 27 -12.49 -21.01 -16.25
C GLU A 27 -11.67 -20.90 -14.96
N ILE A 28 -10.42 -21.38 -14.99
CA ILE A 28 -9.48 -21.24 -13.86
C ILE A 28 -9.17 -19.77 -13.59
N GLU A 29 -8.83 -18.99 -14.63
CA GLU A 29 -8.55 -17.56 -14.50
C GLU A 29 -9.75 -16.78 -13.92
N ALA A 30 -10.96 -17.08 -14.38
CA ALA A 30 -12.18 -16.47 -13.85
C ALA A 30 -12.41 -16.84 -12.37
N CYS A 31 -12.10 -18.07 -11.98
CA CYS A 31 -12.20 -18.53 -10.60
C CYS A 31 -11.18 -17.82 -9.70
N ASP A 32 -9.94 -17.69 -10.18
CA ASP A 32 -8.88 -16.96 -9.47
C ASP A 32 -9.25 -15.48 -9.28
N GLU A 33 -9.80 -14.83 -10.30
CA GLU A 33 -10.26 -13.44 -10.17
C GLU A 33 -11.40 -13.29 -9.16
N ALA A 34 -12.34 -14.24 -9.13
CA ALA A 34 -13.41 -14.28 -8.15
C ALA A 34 -12.89 -14.48 -6.72
N ILE A 35 -11.89 -15.35 -6.53
CA ILE A 35 -11.21 -15.58 -5.24
C ILE A 35 -10.50 -14.30 -4.80
N CYS A 36 -9.68 -13.70 -5.67
CA CYS A 36 -8.96 -12.46 -5.37
C CYS A 36 -9.92 -11.32 -4.98
N THR A 37 -11.02 -11.18 -5.71
CA THR A 37 -12.07 -10.19 -5.41
C THR A 37 -12.73 -10.45 -4.06
N SER A 38 -13.00 -11.71 -3.74
CA SER A 38 -13.59 -12.11 -2.46
C SER A 38 -12.64 -11.84 -1.29
N ILE A 39 -11.36 -12.16 -1.43
CA ILE A 39 -10.33 -11.85 -0.42
C ILE A 39 -10.23 -10.33 -0.19
N ARG A 40 -10.23 -9.53 -1.26
CA ARG A 40 -10.20 -8.07 -1.17
C ARG A 40 -11.41 -7.56 -0.38
N LYS A 41 -12.62 -8.05 -0.68
CA LYS A 41 -13.84 -7.69 0.06
C LYS A 41 -13.76 -8.06 1.55
N ILE A 42 -13.28 -9.26 1.88
CA ILE A 42 -13.11 -9.70 3.27
C ILE A 42 -12.19 -8.75 4.03
N ASN A 43 -11.05 -8.39 3.44
CA ASN A 43 -10.10 -7.48 4.08
C ASN A 43 -10.70 -6.08 4.32
N GLU A 44 -11.44 -5.55 3.36
CA GLU A 44 -12.14 -4.27 3.53
C GLU A 44 -13.24 -4.34 4.61
N HIS A 45 -13.95 -5.46 4.74
CA HIS A 45 -14.89 -5.66 5.83
C HIS A 45 -14.20 -5.75 7.20
N ARG A 46 -13.03 -6.41 7.29
CA ARG A 46 -12.25 -6.47 8.54
C ARG A 46 -11.78 -5.09 8.99
N LYS A 47 -11.28 -4.26 8.07
CA LYS A 47 -10.88 -2.88 8.35
C LYS A 47 -12.06 -2.05 8.87
N ARG A 48 -13.21 -2.09 8.17
CA ARG A 48 -14.43 -1.38 8.59
C ARG A 48 -14.90 -1.84 9.97
N ARG A 49 -14.93 -3.14 10.23
CA ARG A 49 -15.32 -3.67 11.55
C ARG A 49 -14.39 -3.18 12.66
N ALA A 50 -13.08 -3.22 12.44
CA ALA A 50 -12.10 -2.74 13.42
C ALA A 50 -12.29 -1.24 13.71
N PHE A 51 -12.54 -0.44 12.67
CA PHE A 51 -12.83 0.99 12.79
C PHE A 51 -14.09 1.25 13.64
N PHE A 52 -15.22 0.62 13.32
CA PHE A 52 -16.47 0.81 14.08
C PHE A 52 -16.40 0.26 15.51
N LEU A 53 -15.63 -0.81 15.74
CA LEU A 53 -15.42 -1.32 17.10
C LEU A 53 -14.59 -0.35 17.94
N GLY A 54 -13.48 0.18 17.40
CA GLY A 54 -12.70 1.21 18.07
C GLY A 54 -13.55 2.43 18.43
N PHE A 55 -14.37 2.89 17.48
CA PHE A 55 -15.35 3.96 17.71
C PHE A 55 -16.31 3.66 18.87
N SER A 56 -16.83 2.42 18.95
CA SER A 56 -17.77 2.03 20.00
C SER A 56 -17.14 1.84 21.39
N GLN A 57 -15.82 1.62 21.46
CA GLN A 57 -15.09 1.37 22.71
C GLN A 57 -14.67 2.66 23.42
N SER A 58 -14.17 3.63 22.66
CA SER A 58 -13.76 4.94 23.19
C SER A 58 -13.77 5.97 22.07
N LEU A 59 -14.77 6.87 22.10
CA LEU A 59 -14.91 7.91 21.09
C LEU A 59 -13.72 8.88 21.06
N VAL A 60 -13.20 9.21 22.25
CA VAL A 60 -12.11 10.19 22.41
C VAL A 60 -10.81 9.64 21.82
N GLU A 61 -10.39 8.46 22.25
CA GLU A 61 -9.16 7.81 21.75
C GLU A 61 -9.24 7.54 20.25
N PHE A 62 -10.43 7.20 19.76
CA PHE A 62 -10.65 6.96 18.34
C PHE A 62 -10.50 8.23 17.50
N ILE A 63 -11.08 9.35 17.95
CA ILE A 63 -10.97 10.64 17.25
C ILE A 63 -9.53 11.13 17.26
N ASP A 64 -8.84 11.03 18.39
CA ASP A 64 -7.42 11.44 18.51
C ASP A 64 -6.54 10.62 17.55
N ALA A 65 -6.70 9.29 17.54
CA ALA A 65 -5.98 8.41 16.61
C ALA A 65 -6.30 8.69 15.14
N LEU A 66 -7.55 9.06 14.82
CA LEU A 66 -7.98 9.41 13.47
C LEU A 66 -7.37 10.73 13.01
N ILE A 67 -7.36 11.76 13.87
CA ILE A 67 -6.73 13.06 13.59
C ILE A 67 -5.23 12.87 13.37
N GLU A 68 -4.55 12.09 14.22
CA GLU A 68 -3.12 11.78 14.05
C GLU A 68 -2.84 10.99 12.77
N SER A 69 -3.70 10.02 12.41
CA SER A 69 -3.56 9.27 11.17
C SER A 69 -3.71 10.18 9.95
N GLN A 70 -4.77 10.99 9.91
CA GLN A 70 -5.02 11.89 8.78
C GLN A 70 -3.97 13.00 8.70
N GLY A 71 -3.47 13.50 9.83
CA GLY A 71 -2.35 14.44 9.87
C GLY A 71 -1.07 13.85 9.27
N ARG A 72 -0.78 12.57 9.54
CA ARG A 72 0.36 11.86 8.93
C ARG A 72 0.16 11.62 7.44
N ASP A 73 -1.02 11.17 7.03
CA ASP A 73 -1.33 10.90 5.62
C ASP A 73 -1.27 12.18 4.78
N LEU A 74 -1.78 13.29 5.32
CA LEU A 74 -1.73 14.60 4.68
C LEU A 74 -0.30 15.11 4.55
N LYS A 75 0.53 14.92 5.58
CA LYS A 75 1.96 15.28 5.54
C LYS A 75 2.74 14.46 4.50
N LEU A 76 2.43 13.17 4.38
CA LEU A 76 3.01 12.31 3.34
C LEU A 76 2.55 12.73 1.94
N ALA A 77 1.26 13.03 1.76
CA ALA A 77 0.70 13.46 0.48
C ALA A 77 1.21 14.85 0.04
N ALA A 78 1.47 15.75 0.99
CA ALA A 78 2.03 17.07 0.73
C ALA A 78 3.53 17.05 0.42
N GLY A 79 4.20 15.89 0.51
CA GLY A 79 5.65 15.79 0.30
C GLY A 79 6.47 16.52 1.38
N GLU A 80 5.85 16.88 2.52
CA GLU A 80 6.53 17.49 3.67
C GLU A 80 7.30 16.42 4.44
N ALA A 81 8.40 15.98 3.83
CA ALA A 81 9.44 15.25 4.55
C ALA A 81 9.98 16.16 5.66
N SER A 82 9.63 15.83 6.90
CA SER A 82 10.40 16.12 8.11
C SER A 82 10.17 17.44 8.88
N ARG A 83 9.52 18.48 8.36
CA ARG A 83 9.28 19.68 9.19
C ARG A 83 7.97 19.60 9.97
N ASN A 84 8.04 19.15 11.22
CA ASN A 84 6.92 19.26 12.17
C ASN A 84 6.96 20.69 12.75
N ALA A 85 6.29 21.64 12.09
CA ALA A 85 6.22 23.04 12.53
C ALA A 85 5.78 23.19 14.01
N GLU A 86 4.93 22.27 14.49
CA GLU A 86 4.48 22.24 15.88
C GLU A 86 5.58 21.82 16.88
N LYS A 87 6.57 21.03 16.45
CA LYS A 87 7.73 20.70 17.28
C LYS A 87 8.74 21.83 17.28
N GLU A 88 9.01 22.47 16.14
CA GLU A 88 9.91 23.64 16.06
C GLU A 88 9.43 24.82 16.93
N ALA A 89 8.11 24.98 17.14
CA ALA A 89 7.55 26.03 18.01
C ALA A 89 7.79 25.81 19.52
N ARG A 90 8.17 24.60 19.94
CA ARG A 90 8.43 24.28 21.36
C ARG A 90 9.93 24.41 21.65
N ALA A 91 10.28 25.18 22.67
CA ALA A 91 11.68 25.44 23.05
C ALA A 91 12.50 24.14 23.30
N GLU A 92 11.84 23.06 23.71
CA GLU A 92 12.43 21.73 23.92
C GLU A 92 12.99 21.09 22.65
N PHE A 93 12.51 21.48 21.47
CA PHE A 93 13.03 21.01 20.19
C PHE A 93 14.48 21.45 19.95
N TYR A 94 14.85 22.63 20.43
CA TYR A 94 16.20 23.19 20.30
C TYR A 94 17.20 22.65 21.34
N ASN A 95 16.71 22.00 22.40
CA ASN A 95 17.54 21.37 23.43
C ASN A 95 18.01 19.95 23.08
N GLN A 96 17.74 19.48 21.86
CA GLN A 96 18.15 18.15 21.44
C GLN A 96 19.65 18.10 21.12
N PRO A 97 20.37 17.00 21.45
CA PRO A 97 21.82 16.89 21.29
C PRO A 97 22.32 17.14 19.86
N TRP A 98 21.50 16.79 18.87
CA TRP A 98 21.80 16.97 17.44
C TRP A 98 21.68 18.44 16.98
N TYR A 99 20.85 19.27 17.62
CA TYR A 99 20.66 20.67 17.25
C TYR A 99 21.85 21.52 17.69
N VAL A 100 22.34 21.29 18.92
CA VAL A 100 23.46 22.03 19.53
C VAL A 100 24.77 21.73 18.79
N HIS A 101 25.04 20.47 18.47
CA HIS A 101 26.30 20.10 17.81
C HIS A 101 26.32 20.53 16.33
N HIS A 102 25.22 20.38 15.60
CA HIS A 102 25.19 20.67 14.16
C HIS A 102 25.01 22.17 13.85
N SER A 103 24.20 22.91 14.61
CA SER A 103 23.93 24.33 14.33
C SER A 103 25.08 25.25 14.72
N ILE A 104 25.77 24.96 15.83
CA ILE A 104 26.88 25.80 16.31
C ILE A 104 28.08 25.64 15.37
N LEU A 105 28.43 24.41 14.96
CA LEU A 105 29.55 24.17 14.04
C LEU A 105 29.36 24.77 12.64
N PHE A 106 28.12 24.86 12.14
CA PHE A 106 27.84 25.37 10.80
C PHE A 106 27.66 26.90 10.73
N SER A 107 27.31 27.56 11.85
CA SER A 107 27.08 29.03 11.91
C SER A 107 28.30 29.84 12.39
N LEU A 108 29.21 29.23 13.13
CA LEU A 108 30.47 29.84 13.61
C LEU A 108 31.35 30.46 12.50
N PRO A 109 31.49 29.87 11.30
CA PRO A 109 32.25 30.48 10.21
C PRO A 109 31.60 31.77 9.67
N LEU A 110 30.27 31.90 9.74
CA LEU A 110 29.52 33.03 9.18
C LEU A 110 29.52 34.24 10.12
N LEU A 111 29.56 34.04 11.44
CA LEU A 111 29.63 35.12 12.43
C LEU A 111 31.04 35.71 12.59
N ARG A 112 32.09 34.99 12.15
CA ARG A 112 33.49 35.46 12.22
C ARG A 112 33.91 36.30 11.01
N LEU A 113 33.01 36.48 10.05
CA LEU A 113 33.20 37.24 8.81
C LEU A 113 32.36 38.54 8.75
N SER A 114 31.72 38.93 9.86
CA SER A 114 31.06 40.23 10.04
C SER A 114 31.75 41.05 11.13
#